data_AF-A0A966W413-F1
#
_entry.id   AF-A0A966W413-F1
#
_cell.length_a   1.000
_cell.length_b   1.000
_cell.length_c   1.000
_cell.angle_alpha   90.00
_cell.angle_beta   90.00
_cell.angle_gamma   90.00
#
_symmetry.space_group_name_H-M   'P 1'
#
loop_
_entity.id
_entity.type
_entity.pdbx_description
1 polymer ?
#
loop_
_entity_poly.entity_id
_entity_poly.type
_entity_poly.pdbx_seq_one_letter_code
_entity_poly.pdbx_strand_id
1 'polypeptide(L)'
;MGLTLTLTDKDIPASPSFIEFLHSTITGTPYHAGEWFFQEGESLAQNPDRYKDIMKKATVVTAHPLGKKALTHAYRLFKEILIGMPNILKQTEKFHFFFIVGIPRTGGTYLTKQLYRAAGIDYKSVQNALAHDGFPHIEPLSFKKERGNMHTAGLLQLAEYMVMVEIFYSRNPKFIYKNRILVPKKFTKGMYNFPLIDVVFPNNATYLITLRHPLAMIHSVLEKSGGMPKGGKFKVRSAIERWGQNELIGSGTSEADIAKMDYMDVMLEYWKRFHLQMGMSGMVNKPSARLVPYGKEYMVKEAENLFREMGVTLKPEAFKSADKPDFSASVNKKAQKAMEDVANLWESLGATFPIKELAKQY
;
A
#
# COMPACT_ATOMS: atom_id res chain seq x y z
N MET A 1 -26.20 32.04 -9.30
CA MET A 1 -26.30 32.00 -7.82
C MET A 1 -24.98 31.45 -7.29
N GLY A 2 -24.25 32.20 -6.47
CA GLY A 2 -22.97 31.76 -5.89
C GLY A 2 -23.14 31.46 -4.40
N LEU A 3 -22.98 30.20 -4.01
CA LEU A 3 -22.92 29.77 -2.61
C LEU A 3 -21.48 29.40 -2.31
N THR A 4 -20.92 29.91 -1.22
CA THR A 4 -19.55 29.62 -0.78
C THR A 4 -19.57 28.70 0.43
N LEU A 5 -18.92 27.54 0.32
CA LEU A 5 -18.62 26.65 1.42
C LEU A 5 -17.10 26.68 1.66
N THR A 6 -16.67 26.97 2.89
CA THR A 6 -15.25 27.01 3.27
C THR A 6 -14.94 25.84 4.19
N LEU A 7 -13.92 25.06 3.83
CA LEU A 7 -13.32 24.03 4.68
C LEU A 7 -11.95 24.52 5.14
N THR A 8 -11.63 24.32 6.41
CA THR A 8 -10.36 24.72 7.00
C THR A 8 -9.51 23.51 7.37
N ASP A 9 -8.25 23.75 7.74
CA ASP A 9 -7.36 22.75 8.31
C ASP A 9 -7.84 22.22 9.68
N LYS A 10 -8.81 22.87 10.32
CA LYS A 10 -9.50 22.30 11.49
C LYS A 10 -10.47 21.18 11.11
N ASP A 11 -11.09 21.29 9.94
CA ASP A 11 -12.05 20.31 9.43
C ASP A 11 -11.35 19.15 8.73
N ILE A 12 -10.31 19.47 7.95
CA ILE A 12 -9.50 18.50 7.20
C ILE A 12 -8.01 18.83 7.39
N PRO A 13 -7.41 18.44 8.54
CA PRO A 13 -6.01 18.74 8.83
C PRO A 13 -5.06 17.97 7.93
N ALA A 14 -3.92 18.59 7.65
CA ALA A 14 -2.81 17.92 6.97
C ALA A 14 -2.33 16.70 7.78
N SER A 15 -1.95 15.64 7.09
CA SER A 15 -1.59 14.39 7.74
C SER A 15 -0.25 14.51 8.47
N PRO A 16 -0.08 13.85 9.64
CA PRO A 16 1.18 13.83 10.37
C PRO A 16 2.39 13.38 9.54
N SER A 17 2.21 12.39 8.66
CA SER A 17 3.28 11.93 7.77
C SER A 17 3.74 12.99 6.76
N PHE A 18 2.81 13.82 6.27
CA PHE A 18 3.12 14.90 5.33
C PHE A 18 3.83 16.06 6.04
N ILE A 19 3.37 16.45 7.23
CA ILE A 19 4.04 17.45 8.06
C ILE A 19 5.47 17.02 8.42
N GLU A 20 5.67 15.77 8.83
CA GLU A 20 7.00 15.20 9.11
C GLU A 20 7.91 15.23 7.86
N PHE A 21 7.37 14.91 6.68
CA PHE A 21 8.09 14.99 5.41
C PHE A 21 8.53 16.42 5.10
N LEU A 22 7.60 17.38 5.15
CA LEU A 22 7.89 18.78 4.85
C LEU A 22 8.88 19.37 5.84
N HIS A 23 8.73 19.07 7.13
CA HIS A 23 9.67 19.49 8.15
C HIS A 23 11.08 19.02 7.81
N SER A 24 11.26 17.72 7.57
CA SER A 24 12.58 17.14 7.22
C SER A 24 13.15 17.74 5.94
N THR A 25 12.29 17.99 4.96
CA THR A 25 12.64 18.64 3.68
C THR A 25 13.16 20.07 3.88
N ILE A 26 12.56 20.82 4.80
CA ILE A 26 12.89 22.22 5.09
C ILE A 26 14.14 22.33 5.96
N THR A 27 14.25 21.50 7.00
CA THR A 27 15.37 21.53 7.96
C THR A 27 16.60 20.78 7.48
N GLY A 28 16.51 20.03 6.38
CA GLY A 28 17.58 19.17 5.88
C GLY A 28 17.87 17.98 6.79
N THR A 29 16.99 17.66 7.74
CA THR A 29 17.16 16.49 8.61
C THR A 29 16.83 15.21 7.85
N PRO A 30 17.46 14.07 8.19
CA PRO A 30 17.15 12.79 7.56
C PRO A 30 15.65 12.47 7.62
N TYR A 31 15.10 11.94 6.53
CA TYR A 31 13.74 11.45 6.53
C TYR A 31 13.58 10.27 7.49
N HIS A 32 12.42 10.18 8.15
CA HIS A 32 12.06 8.98 8.89
C HIS A 32 11.76 7.82 7.92
N ALA A 33 12.80 7.09 7.54
CA ALA A 33 12.67 5.87 6.78
C ALA A 33 12.02 4.76 7.63
N GLY A 34 12.20 4.75 8.96
CA GLY A 34 11.76 3.64 9.78
C GLY A 34 12.39 2.32 9.32
N GLU A 35 11.68 1.21 9.49
CA GLU A 35 12.17 -0.13 9.14
C GLU A 35 11.33 -0.82 8.05
N TRP A 36 10.68 -0.05 7.17
CA TRP A 36 9.79 -0.65 6.15
C TRP A 36 10.52 -1.63 5.22
N PHE A 37 11.83 -1.44 5.03
CA PHE A 37 12.70 -2.31 4.24
C PHE A 37 13.18 -3.56 5.00
N PHE A 38 12.93 -3.63 6.31
CA PHE A 38 13.34 -4.72 7.19
C PHE A 38 12.11 -5.43 7.78
N GLN A 39 11.64 -6.45 7.06
CA GLN A 39 10.39 -7.17 7.38
C GLN A 39 10.41 -7.96 8.70
N GLU A 40 11.59 -8.24 9.26
CA GLU A 40 11.80 -9.06 10.47
C GLU A 40 11.79 -8.22 11.76
N GLY A 41 12.22 -6.96 11.69
CA GLY A 41 12.23 -6.03 12.84
C GLY A 41 11.00 -5.13 12.93
N GLU A 42 10.13 -5.15 11.92
CA GLU A 42 8.96 -4.29 11.86
C GLU A 42 8.04 -4.51 13.08
N SER A 43 8.12 -3.58 14.05
CA SER A 43 7.36 -3.56 15.29
C SER A 43 5.88 -3.93 15.10
N LEU A 44 5.39 -4.81 15.97
CA LEU A 44 3.99 -5.20 16.08
C LEU A 44 3.08 -4.06 16.55
N ALA A 45 3.64 -3.06 17.22
CA ALA A 45 2.92 -1.97 17.84
C ALA A 45 3.07 -0.66 17.06
N GLN A 46 1.97 0.12 17.04
CA GLN A 46 2.01 1.54 16.74
C GLN A 46 3.05 2.18 17.67
N ASN A 47 3.96 2.99 17.13
CA ASN A 47 4.80 3.84 17.97
C ASN A 47 3.94 5.05 18.37
N PRO A 48 3.35 5.08 19.58
CA PRO A 48 2.46 6.17 19.99
C PRO A 48 3.21 7.50 20.07
N ASP A 49 4.54 7.44 20.14
CA ASP A 49 5.41 8.58 20.33
C ASP A 49 5.85 9.22 19.01
N ARG A 50 5.64 8.54 17.88
CA ARG A 50 6.12 9.00 16.56
C ARG A 50 5.68 10.42 16.22
N TYR A 51 4.47 10.79 16.64
CA TYR A 51 3.88 12.09 16.32
C TYR A 51 3.69 12.99 17.54
N LYS A 52 4.36 12.70 18.68
CA LYS A 52 4.25 13.53 19.89
C LYS A 52 4.64 14.99 19.66
N ASP A 53 5.57 15.25 18.76
CA ASP A 53 6.07 16.59 18.45
C ASP A 53 5.45 17.18 17.17
N ILE A 54 4.41 16.56 16.61
CA ILE A 54 3.90 16.93 15.28
C ILE A 54 3.38 18.37 15.22
N MET A 55 2.79 18.87 16.30
CA MET A 55 2.32 20.25 16.38
C MET A 55 3.49 21.24 16.31
N LYS A 56 4.63 20.94 16.93
CA LYS A 56 5.83 21.77 16.84
C LYS A 56 6.37 21.80 15.41
N LYS A 57 6.44 20.63 14.77
CA LYS A 57 6.84 20.51 13.35
C LYS A 57 5.88 21.28 12.43
N ALA A 58 4.57 21.20 12.68
CA ALA A 58 3.55 21.90 11.92
C ALA A 58 3.76 23.42 11.98
N THR A 59 4.05 23.99 13.16
CA THR A 59 4.35 25.43 13.30
C THR A 59 5.56 25.86 12.46
N VAL A 60 6.62 25.05 12.41
CA VAL A 60 7.80 25.33 11.57
C VAL A 60 7.43 25.29 10.08
N VAL A 61 6.70 24.25 9.66
CA VAL A 61 6.26 24.07 8.27
C VAL A 61 5.35 25.21 7.82
N THR A 62 4.38 25.60 8.64
CA THR A 62 3.44 26.67 8.30
C THR A 62 4.08 28.05 8.37
N ALA A 63 5.17 28.25 9.13
CA ALA A 63 5.92 29.51 9.11
C ALA A 63 6.83 29.64 7.88
N HIS A 64 7.37 28.53 7.37
CA HIS A 64 8.35 28.53 6.27
C HIS A 64 7.71 28.72 4.87
N PRO A 65 8.25 29.58 3.98
CA PRO A 65 7.68 29.82 2.65
C PRO A 65 7.49 28.55 1.80
N LEU A 66 8.47 27.63 1.80
CA LEU A 66 8.35 26.35 1.09
C LEU A 66 7.26 25.46 1.67
N GLY A 67 7.11 25.45 3.00
CA GLY A 67 6.09 24.64 3.67
C GLY A 67 4.69 25.16 3.37
N LYS A 68 4.47 26.48 3.45
CA LYS A 68 3.21 27.13 3.00
C LYS A 68 2.87 26.78 1.56
N LYS A 69 3.84 26.89 0.64
CA LYS A 69 3.66 26.57 -0.78
C LYS A 69 3.24 25.11 -0.98
N ALA A 70 3.94 24.17 -0.32
CA ALA A 70 3.64 22.75 -0.42
C ALA A 70 2.26 22.39 0.17
N LEU A 71 1.90 22.94 1.34
CA LEU A 71 0.59 22.77 1.94
C LEU A 71 -0.52 23.28 1.02
N THR A 72 -0.39 24.53 0.54
CA THR A 72 -1.37 25.11 -0.40
C THR A 72 -1.49 24.28 -1.67
N HIS A 73 -0.37 23.75 -2.18
CA HIS A 73 -0.39 22.89 -3.36
C HIS A 73 -1.13 21.57 -3.10
N ALA A 74 -0.90 20.92 -1.96
CA ALA A 74 -1.63 19.71 -1.56
C ALA A 74 -3.14 19.96 -1.43
N TYR A 75 -3.56 21.07 -0.79
CA TYR A 75 -4.98 21.41 -0.70
C TYR A 75 -5.62 21.77 -2.05
N ARG A 76 -4.86 22.36 -2.98
CA ARG A 76 -5.34 22.60 -4.37
C ARG A 76 -5.56 21.29 -5.11
N LEU A 77 -4.60 20.37 -5.04
CA LEU A 77 -4.75 19.02 -5.62
C LEU A 77 -5.92 18.26 -4.98
N PHE A 78 -6.05 18.31 -3.66
CA PHE A 78 -7.17 17.71 -2.94
C PHE A 78 -8.52 18.25 -3.44
N LYS A 79 -8.65 19.58 -3.57
CA LYS A 79 -9.85 20.21 -4.12
C LYS A 79 -10.16 19.67 -5.51
N GLU A 80 -9.17 19.59 -6.41
CA GLU A 80 -9.37 19.10 -7.77
C GLU A 80 -9.83 17.65 -7.82
N ILE A 81 -9.22 16.78 -7.00
CA ILE A 81 -9.63 15.38 -6.87
C ILE A 81 -11.05 15.29 -6.31
N LEU A 82 -11.36 16.07 -5.29
CA LEU A 82 -12.67 16.08 -4.62
C LEU A 82 -13.81 16.49 -5.56
N ILE A 83 -13.59 17.49 -6.42
CA ILE A 83 -14.62 18.00 -7.35
C ILE A 83 -14.56 17.36 -8.74
N GLY A 84 -13.60 16.47 -8.99
CA GLY A 84 -13.42 15.80 -10.28
C GLY A 84 -12.92 16.72 -11.41
N MET A 85 -12.11 17.74 -11.10
CA MET A 85 -11.54 18.68 -12.09
C MET A 85 -10.00 18.65 -12.07
N PRO A 86 -9.38 17.59 -12.60
CA PRO A 86 -7.95 17.28 -12.42
C PRO A 86 -6.98 18.10 -13.31
N ASN A 87 -7.12 19.43 -13.35
CA ASN A 87 -6.32 20.28 -14.24
C ASN A 87 -4.81 20.23 -13.92
N ILE A 88 -4.45 20.17 -12.64
CA ILE A 88 -3.07 20.14 -12.16
C ILE A 88 -2.52 18.70 -12.15
N LEU A 89 -3.36 17.65 -12.23
CA LEU A 89 -2.88 16.26 -12.30
C LEU A 89 -1.97 16.00 -13.52
N LYS A 90 -2.08 16.80 -14.59
CA LYS A 90 -1.15 16.76 -15.74
C LYS A 90 0.32 16.93 -15.33
N GLN A 91 0.60 17.62 -14.23
CA GLN A 91 1.96 17.78 -13.70
C GLN A 91 2.58 16.45 -13.26
N THR A 92 1.76 15.42 -13.03
CA THR A 92 2.23 14.07 -12.69
C THR A 92 2.60 13.20 -13.90
N GLU A 93 2.35 13.65 -15.13
CA GLU A 93 2.65 12.88 -16.35
C GLU A 93 4.15 12.67 -16.57
N LYS A 94 5.00 13.50 -15.95
CA LYS A 94 6.46 13.33 -15.94
C LYS A 94 6.93 12.15 -15.07
N PHE A 95 6.07 11.64 -14.19
CA PHE A 95 6.36 10.47 -13.36
C PHE A 95 5.80 9.21 -14.01
N HIS A 96 6.42 8.06 -13.70
CA HIS A 96 5.84 6.75 -13.94
C HIS A 96 5.85 5.96 -12.63
N PHE A 97 4.65 5.68 -12.13
CA PHE A 97 4.44 4.99 -10.87
C PHE A 97 4.53 3.47 -11.07
N PHE A 98 5.27 2.81 -10.19
CA PHE A 98 5.20 1.37 -10.01
C PHE A 98 4.46 1.11 -8.71
N PHE A 99 3.17 0.77 -8.83
CA PHE A 99 2.36 0.39 -7.69
C PHE A 99 2.51 -1.10 -7.42
N ILE A 100 3.11 -1.43 -6.28
CA ILE A 100 3.25 -2.81 -5.81
C ILE A 100 2.05 -3.10 -4.92
N VAL A 101 1.13 -3.93 -5.42
CA VAL A 101 -0.17 -4.16 -4.81
C VAL A 101 -0.31 -5.63 -4.45
N GLY A 102 -0.56 -5.94 -3.20
CA GLY A 102 -0.85 -7.31 -2.77
C GLY A 102 -1.13 -7.33 -1.29
N ILE A 103 -1.84 -8.35 -0.82
CA ILE A 103 -2.08 -8.53 0.61
C ILE A 103 -0.73 -8.56 1.35
N PRO A 104 -0.62 -8.12 2.62
CA PRO A 104 0.66 -8.15 3.32
C PRO A 104 1.32 -9.53 3.30
N ARG A 105 2.66 -9.55 3.43
CA ARG A 105 3.48 -10.77 3.43
C ARG A 105 3.53 -11.54 2.11
N THR A 106 3.33 -10.85 0.98
CA THR A 106 3.40 -11.41 -0.39
C THR A 106 4.68 -11.09 -1.16
N GLY A 107 5.68 -10.46 -0.53
CA GLY A 107 6.95 -10.09 -1.18
C GLY A 107 6.98 -8.66 -1.75
N GLY A 108 5.92 -7.87 -1.59
CA GLY A 108 5.88 -6.49 -2.12
C GLY A 108 7.03 -5.58 -1.64
N THR A 109 7.51 -5.74 -0.40
CA THR A 109 8.68 -5.00 0.10
C THR A 109 9.95 -5.31 -0.72
N TYR A 110 10.14 -6.57 -1.13
CA TYR A 110 11.29 -6.97 -1.93
C TYR A 110 11.30 -6.25 -3.29
N LEU A 111 10.18 -6.30 -4.03
CA LEU A 111 10.07 -5.61 -5.33
C LEU A 111 10.20 -4.09 -5.19
N THR A 112 9.62 -3.52 -4.12
CA THR A 112 9.77 -2.08 -3.82
C THR A 112 11.24 -1.70 -3.66
N LYS A 113 12.02 -2.49 -2.90
CA LYS A 113 13.47 -2.28 -2.76
C LYS A 113 14.19 -2.39 -4.10
N GLN A 114 13.89 -3.41 -4.91
CA GLN A 114 14.55 -3.58 -6.21
C GLN A 114 14.28 -2.38 -7.12
N LEU A 115 13.06 -1.85 -7.16
CA LEU A 115 12.73 -0.65 -7.94
C LEU A 115 13.52 0.60 -7.48
N TYR A 116 13.68 0.81 -6.17
CA TYR A 116 14.56 1.88 -5.68
C TYR A 116 16.03 1.66 -6.09
N ARG A 117 16.53 0.42 -6.02
CA ARG A 117 17.88 0.08 -6.48
C ARG A 117 18.05 0.34 -7.98
N ALA A 118 17.07 -0.02 -8.79
CA ALA A 118 17.06 0.29 -10.22
C ALA A 118 17.11 1.79 -10.47
N ALA A 119 16.41 2.58 -9.65
CA ALA A 119 16.49 4.03 -9.69
C ALA A 119 17.80 4.62 -9.16
N GLY A 120 18.70 3.81 -8.62
CA GLY A 120 19.89 4.27 -7.93
C GLY A 120 19.55 5.21 -6.78
N ILE A 121 18.46 4.92 -6.06
CA ILE A 121 18.03 5.58 -4.84
C ILE A 121 18.31 4.61 -3.69
N ASP A 122 18.99 5.09 -2.65
CA ASP A 122 19.13 4.30 -1.42
C ASP A 122 17.77 4.21 -0.71
N TYR A 123 17.15 3.04 -0.79
CA TYR A 123 15.84 2.79 -0.17
C TYR A 123 15.85 3.01 1.35
N LYS A 124 17.00 2.92 2.02
CA LYS A 124 17.11 3.19 3.47
C LYS A 124 16.98 4.66 3.83
N SER A 125 17.14 5.55 2.84
CA SER A 125 16.96 7.00 2.99
C SER A 125 15.54 7.47 2.64
N VAL A 126 14.70 6.59 2.09
CA VAL A 126 13.36 6.94 1.64
C VAL A 126 12.38 6.85 2.80
N GLN A 127 11.64 7.94 3.03
CA GLN A 127 10.63 7.99 4.09
C GLN A 127 9.59 6.88 3.93
N ASN A 128 9.16 6.28 5.05
CA ASN A 128 8.16 5.22 5.06
C ASN A 128 6.85 5.59 4.32
N ALA A 129 6.38 6.83 4.49
CA ALA A 129 5.16 7.31 3.83
C ALA A 129 5.29 7.41 2.30
N LEU A 130 6.51 7.65 1.79
CA LEU A 130 6.77 7.63 0.35
C LEU A 130 6.80 6.19 -0.20
N ALA A 131 7.39 5.24 0.52
CA ALA A 131 7.65 3.90 -0.02
C ALA A 131 6.57 2.85 0.26
N HIS A 132 5.91 2.89 1.43
CA HIS A 132 5.18 1.74 1.99
C HIS A 132 3.66 1.99 2.16
N ASP A 133 2.90 0.96 2.54
CA ASP A 133 1.42 0.90 2.51
C ASP A 133 0.68 1.79 3.54
N GLY A 134 1.40 2.51 4.39
CA GLY A 134 0.80 3.29 5.48
C GLY A 134 0.19 4.63 5.03
N PHE A 135 0.50 5.07 3.81
CA PHE A 135 0.14 6.39 3.29
C PHE A 135 0.20 6.37 1.75
N PRO A 136 -0.77 6.89 0.98
CA PRO A 136 -2.08 7.32 1.41
C PRO A 136 -2.88 6.18 2.04
N HIS A 137 -3.66 6.51 3.06
CA HIS A 137 -4.53 5.56 3.74
C HIS A 137 -5.92 5.61 3.08
N ILE A 138 -6.13 4.69 2.14
CA ILE A 138 -7.40 4.49 1.43
C ILE A 138 -8.10 3.28 2.03
N GLU A 139 -9.35 3.44 2.46
CA GLU A 139 -10.17 2.39 3.04
C GLU A 139 -11.58 2.45 2.46
N PRO A 140 -12.39 1.39 2.62
CA PRO A 140 -13.82 1.45 2.32
C PRO A 140 -14.50 2.65 2.98
N LEU A 141 -15.53 3.19 2.32
CA LEU A 141 -16.26 4.36 2.78
C LEU A 141 -16.78 4.12 4.20
N SER A 142 -16.38 4.98 5.13
CA SER A 142 -16.84 4.95 6.51
C SER A 142 -16.83 6.34 7.12
N PHE A 143 -17.82 6.59 7.99
CA PHE A 143 -17.88 7.77 8.83
C PHE A 143 -17.44 7.38 10.23
N LYS A 144 -16.39 8.03 10.74
CA LYS A 144 -15.89 7.80 12.10
C LYS A 144 -16.04 9.10 12.86
N LYS A 145 -16.77 9.06 13.99
CA LYS A 145 -17.13 10.24 14.81
C LYS A 145 -15.94 11.18 15.11
N GLU A 146 -14.74 10.62 15.25
CA GLU A 146 -13.50 11.34 15.56
C GLU A 146 -12.55 11.56 14.37
N ARG A 147 -12.73 10.82 13.27
CA ARG A 147 -11.83 10.88 12.08
C ARG A 147 -12.51 11.43 10.83
N GLY A 148 -13.77 11.85 10.98
CA GLY A 148 -14.60 12.34 9.89
C GLY A 148 -14.85 11.27 8.84
N ASN A 149 -14.94 11.73 7.59
CA ASN A 149 -15.13 10.89 6.43
C ASN A 149 -13.78 10.33 5.97
N MET A 150 -13.61 9.00 6.06
CA MET A 150 -12.36 8.33 5.65
C MET A 150 -12.05 8.55 4.17
N HIS A 151 -13.07 8.78 3.33
CA HIS A 151 -12.88 9.07 1.92
C HIS A 151 -12.19 10.41 1.71
N THR A 152 -12.68 11.50 2.31
CA THR A 152 -12.08 12.84 2.15
C THR A 152 -10.67 12.89 2.74
N ALA A 153 -10.44 12.22 3.88
CA ALA A 153 -9.10 12.07 4.44
C ALA A 153 -8.17 11.31 3.47
N GLY A 154 -8.63 10.22 2.86
CA GLY A 154 -7.86 9.46 1.87
C GLY A 154 -7.53 10.28 0.61
N LEU A 155 -8.48 11.10 0.14
CA LEU A 155 -8.25 12.03 -0.99
C LEU A 155 -7.19 13.09 -0.65
N LEU A 156 -7.24 13.68 0.55
CA LEU A 156 -6.22 14.63 0.98
C LEU A 156 -4.85 13.95 1.06
N GLN A 157 -4.77 12.75 1.65
CA GLN A 157 -3.51 12.00 1.71
C GLN A 157 -2.94 11.65 0.34
N LEU A 158 -3.81 11.36 -0.64
CA LEU A 158 -3.38 11.14 -2.02
C LEU A 158 -2.78 12.41 -2.63
N ALA A 159 -3.41 13.56 -2.42
CA ALA A 159 -2.90 14.85 -2.85
C ALA A 159 -1.56 15.21 -2.16
N GLU A 160 -1.47 15.00 -0.85
CA GLU A 160 -0.23 15.18 -0.08
C GLU A 160 0.88 14.26 -0.60
N TYR A 161 0.57 12.99 -0.88
CA TYR A 161 1.53 12.05 -1.46
C TYR A 161 2.07 12.52 -2.80
N MET A 162 1.22 13.07 -3.67
CA MET A 162 1.68 13.64 -4.94
C MET A 162 2.65 14.81 -4.74
N VAL A 163 2.40 15.71 -3.79
CA VAL A 163 3.34 16.78 -3.45
C VAL A 163 4.65 16.22 -2.88
N MET A 164 4.58 15.17 -2.06
CA MET A 164 5.78 14.49 -1.55
C MET A 164 6.62 13.91 -2.69
N VAL A 165 5.95 13.27 -3.66
CA VAL A 165 6.59 12.71 -4.85
C VAL A 165 7.27 13.81 -5.66
N GLU A 166 6.57 14.92 -5.91
CA GLU A 166 7.15 16.05 -6.63
C GLU A 166 8.40 16.59 -5.96
N ILE A 167 8.35 16.83 -4.66
CA ILE A 167 9.48 17.37 -3.89
C ILE A 167 10.64 16.38 -3.86
N PHE A 168 10.38 15.11 -3.56
CA PHE A 168 11.44 14.13 -3.36
C PHE A 168 12.12 13.74 -4.67
N TYR A 169 11.34 13.37 -5.69
CA TYR A 169 11.88 12.81 -6.93
C TYR A 169 12.34 13.88 -7.92
N SER A 170 11.84 15.13 -7.84
CA SER A 170 12.34 16.21 -8.70
C SER A 170 13.69 16.78 -8.26
N ARG A 171 14.19 16.44 -7.06
CA ARG A 171 15.51 16.87 -6.57
C ARG A 171 16.65 16.23 -7.36
N ASN A 172 16.49 14.98 -7.77
CA ASN A 172 17.46 14.21 -8.53
C ASN A 172 16.73 13.42 -9.64
N PRO A 173 16.19 14.10 -10.66
CA PRO A 173 15.35 13.45 -11.65
C PRO A 173 16.18 12.46 -12.48
N LYS A 174 15.82 11.18 -12.39
CA LYS A 174 16.39 10.12 -13.22
C LYS A 174 15.30 9.56 -14.12
N PHE A 175 15.39 9.86 -15.41
CA PHE A 175 14.41 9.47 -16.44
C PHE A 175 14.67 8.07 -16.98
N ILE A 176 14.62 7.07 -16.09
CA ILE A 176 15.07 5.70 -16.37
C ILE A 176 14.00 4.78 -16.96
N TYR A 177 12.75 5.24 -17.03
CA TYR A 177 11.65 4.42 -17.55
C TYR A 177 10.81 5.22 -18.53
N LYS A 178 10.91 4.91 -19.83
CA LYS A 178 10.14 5.56 -20.90
C LYS A 178 10.19 7.10 -20.85
N ASN A 179 11.38 7.67 -20.62
CA ASN A 179 11.60 9.12 -20.45
C ASN A 179 10.77 9.77 -19.33
N ARG A 180 10.44 9.00 -18.29
CA ARG A 180 9.74 9.47 -17.08
C ARG A 180 10.53 9.15 -15.82
N ILE A 181 10.25 9.92 -14.77
CA ILE A 181 10.83 9.72 -13.44
C ILE A 181 10.12 8.55 -12.75
N LEU A 182 10.87 7.51 -12.40
CA LEU A 182 10.31 6.31 -11.79
C LEU A 182 9.95 6.55 -10.30
N VAL A 183 8.74 6.15 -9.90
CA VAL A 183 8.23 6.29 -8.53
C VAL A 183 7.77 4.93 -8.00
N PRO A 184 8.58 4.23 -7.15
CA PRO A 184 8.17 2.98 -6.53
C PRO A 184 7.25 3.23 -5.35
N LYS A 185 6.12 2.53 -5.31
CA LYS A 185 5.17 2.63 -4.21
C LYS A 185 4.49 1.31 -3.88
N LYS A 186 4.76 0.77 -2.70
CA LYS A 186 3.91 -0.28 -2.15
C LYS A 186 2.56 0.33 -1.77
N PHE A 187 1.48 -0.19 -2.35
CA PHE A 187 0.15 0.39 -2.26
C PHE A 187 -0.95 -0.65 -2.08
N THR A 188 -0.81 -1.45 -1.03
CA THR A 188 -1.77 -2.47 -0.55
C THR A 188 -3.14 -1.91 -0.18
N LYS A 189 -3.37 -0.60 -0.26
CA LYS A 189 -4.67 0.01 -0.03
C LYS A 189 -5.30 0.61 -1.28
N GLY A 190 -4.55 0.67 -2.38
CA GLY A 190 -5.01 1.23 -3.65
C GLY A 190 -6.17 0.45 -4.28
N MET A 191 -6.32 -0.86 -3.99
CA MET A 191 -7.44 -1.66 -4.51
C MET A 191 -8.79 -1.27 -3.89
N TYR A 192 -8.81 -0.75 -2.66
CA TYR A 192 -10.05 -0.37 -1.99
C TYR A 192 -10.79 0.75 -2.70
N ASN A 193 -10.06 1.55 -3.49
CA ASN A 193 -10.64 2.56 -4.36
C ASN A 193 -9.86 2.65 -5.68
N PHE A 194 -9.74 1.51 -6.38
CA PHE A 194 -8.99 1.48 -7.63
C PHE A 194 -9.52 2.41 -8.73
N PRO A 195 -10.85 2.60 -8.91
CA PRO A 195 -11.35 3.56 -9.91
C PRO A 195 -10.79 4.97 -9.71
N LEU A 196 -10.66 5.43 -8.46
CA LEU A 196 -9.99 6.70 -8.16
C LEU A 196 -8.51 6.66 -8.60
N ILE A 197 -7.78 5.62 -8.25
CA ILE A 197 -6.36 5.48 -8.59
C ILE A 197 -6.17 5.47 -10.12
N ASP A 198 -7.04 4.78 -10.84
CA ASP A 198 -7.00 4.70 -12.30
C ASP A 198 -7.28 6.06 -12.97
N VAL A 199 -8.23 6.84 -12.44
CA VAL A 199 -8.50 8.19 -12.93
C VAL A 199 -7.35 9.16 -12.64
N VAL A 200 -6.70 9.03 -11.47
CA VAL A 200 -5.59 9.89 -11.08
C VAL A 200 -4.28 9.51 -11.81
N PHE A 201 -4.08 8.24 -12.13
CA PHE A 201 -2.86 7.71 -12.76
C PHE A 201 -3.12 6.84 -14.01
N PRO A 202 -3.83 7.33 -15.03
CA PRO A 202 -4.39 6.47 -16.08
C PRO A 202 -3.33 5.84 -17.00
N ASN A 203 -2.32 6.62 -17.40
CA ASN A 203 -1.33 6.22 -18.40
C ASN A 203 0.12 6.27 -17.90
N ASN A 204 0.28 6.43 -16.58
CA ASN A 204 1.58 6.59 -15.93
C ASN A 204 1.74 5.64 -14.74
N ALA A 205 1.05 4.50 -14.75
CA ALA A 205 1.16 3.48 -13.71
C ALA A 205 1.38 2.07 -14.28
N THR A 206 2.27 1.33 -13.63
CA THR A 206 2.44 -0.13 -13.76
C THR A 206 2.06 -0.78 -12.44
N TYR A 207 1.25 -1.83 -12.49
CA TYR A 207 0.74 -2.51 -11.30
C TYR A 207 1.43 -3.86 -11.15
N LEU A 208 2.33 -3.98 -10.16
CA LEU A 208 2.96 -5.25 -9.81
C LEU A 208 2.12 -5.92 -8.73
N ILE A 209 1.33 -6.91 -9.12
CA ILE A 209 0.36 -7.57 -8.26
C ILE A 209 1.01 -8.79 -7.61
N THR A 210 1.40 -8.66 -6.34
CA THR A 210 2.09 -9.74 -5.62
C THR A 210 1.10 -10.70 -4.96
N LEU A 211 1.21 -11.99 -5.27
CA LEU A 211 0.28 -13.04 -4.84
C LEU A 211 1.01 -14.09 -4.00
N ARG A 212 0.38 -14.59 -2.94
CA ARG A 212 0.92 -15.67 -2.11
C ARG A 212 -0.19 -16.61 -1.68
N HIS A 213 0.14 -17.90 -1.58
CA HIS A 213 -0.77 -18.91 -1.04
C HIS A 213 -1.32 -18.47 0.33
N PRO A 214 -2.65 -18.57 0.57
CA PRO A 214 -3.27 -18.04 1.79
C PRO A 214 -2.62 -18.57 3.07
N LEU A 215 -2.36 -19.88 3.16
CA LEU A 215 -1.79 -20.46 4.37
C LEU A 215 -0.34 -20.02 4.62
N ALA A 216 0.46 -19.83 3.58
CA ALA A 216 1.82 -19.30 3.72
C ALA A 216 1.82 -17.82 4.16
N MET A 217 0.83 -17.04 3.67
CA MET A 217 0.60 -15.68 4.16
C MET A 217 0.21 -15.70 5.64
N ILE A 218 -0.78 -16.51 6.02
CA ILE A 218 -1.28 -16.61 7.40
C ILE A 218 -0.18 -17.06 8.36
N HIS A 219 0.61 -18.07 7.99
CA HIS A 219 1.77 -18.50 8.78
C HIS A 219 2.73 -17.34 9.04
N SER A 220 3.05 -16.56 8.01
CA SER A 220 3.94 -15.40 8.16
C SER A 220 3.36 -14.30 9.05
N VAL A 221 2.02 -14.14 9.08
CA VAL A 221 1.35 -13.24 10.02
C VAL A 221 1.40 -13.80 11.44
N LEU A 222 1.19 -15.11 11.62
CA LEU A 222 1.29 -15.79 12.91
C LEU A 222 2.69 -15.63 13.50
N GLU A 223 3.74 -15.95 12.74
CA GLU A 223 5.14 -15.76 13.18
C GLU A 223 5.39 -14.32 13.63
N LYS A 224 4.94 -13.35 12.82
CA LYS A 224 5.06 -11.94 13.17
C LYS A 224 4.34 -11.63 14.47
N SER A 225 3.11 -12.10 14.64
CA SER A 225 2.24 -11.84 15.80
C SER A 225 2.53 -12.71 17.04
N GLY A 226 3.65 -13.45 17.05
CA GLY A 226 4.04 -14.30 18.19
C GLY A 226 3.30 -15.63 18.30
N GLY A 227 2.84 -16.19 17.17
CA GLY A 227 2.22 -17.50 17.06
C GLY A 227 0.68 -17.49 17.03
N MET A 228 0.07 -18.66 17.19
CA MET A 228 -1.40 -18.83 17.27
C MET A 228 -1.93 -18.20 18.56
N PRO A 229 -3.03 -17.40 18.51
CA PRO A 229 -3.67 -16.92 19.73
C PRO A 229 -4.10 -18.06 20.66
N LYS A 230 -4.06 -17.81 21.97
CA LYS A 230 -4.55 -18.78 22.98
C LYS A 230 -6.01 -19.13 22.69
N GLY A 231 -6.31 -20.43 22.61
CA GLY A 231 -7.65 -20.94 22.29
C GLY A 231 -8.03 -20.90 20.80
N GLY A 232 -7.10 -20.53 19.91
CA GLY A 232 -7.32 -20.55 18.45
C GLY A 232 -8.29 -19.49 17.92
N LYS A 233 -8.79 -18.60 18.78
CA LYS A 233 -9.74 -17.55 18.42
C LYS A 233 -9.06 -16.31 17.88
N PHE A 234 -9.76 -15.58 17.02
CA PHE A 234 -9.22 -14.39 16.41
C PHE A 234 -8.95 -13.28 17.44
N LYS A 235 -7.76 -12.66 17.35
CA LYS A 235 -7.36 -11.54 18.19
C LYS A 235 -6.49 -10.57 17.39
N VAL A 236 -6.79 -9.28 17.49
CA VAL A 236 -5.98 -8.22 16.89
C VAL A 236 -4.72 -8.01 17.73
N ARG A 237 -3.55 -8.31 17.15
CA ARG A 237 -2.23 -8.12 17.78
C ARG A 237 -1.27 -7.34 16.88
N SER A 238 -1.59 -7.23 15.60
CA SER A 238 -0.81 -6.52 14.58
C SER A 238 -1.72 -5.66 13.68
N ALA A 239 -1.10 -4.79 12.87
CA ALA A 239 -1.80 -4.03 11.85
C ALA A 239 -2.51 -4.93 10.81
N ILE A 240 -1.91 -6.06 10.44
CA ILE A 240 -2.47 -6.97 9.42
C ILE A 240 -3.74 -7.64 9.95
N GLU A 241 -3.73 -8.11 11.20
CA GLU A 241 -4.94 -8.65 11.83
C GLU A 241 -6.02 -7.58 11.96
N ARG A 242 -5.66 -6.33 12.29
CA ARG A 242 -6.62 -5.22 12.28
C ARG A 242 -7.25 -5.01 10.89
N TRP A 243 -6.49 -5.19 9.82
CA TRP A 243 -7.05 -5.09 8.46
C TRP A 243 -8.03 -6.23 8.17
N GLY A 244 -7.70 -7.47 8.58
CA GLY A 244 -8.63 -8.59 8.49
C GLY A 244 -9.92 -8.35 9.28
N GLN A 245 -9.82 -7.80 10.50
CA GLN A 245 -11.00 -7.41 11.28
C GLN A 245 -11.85 -6.35 10.55
N ASN A 246 -11.22 -5.28 10.07
CA ASN A 246 -11.92 -4.20 9.37
C ASN A 246 -12.63 -4.68 8.10
N GLU A 247 -12.04 -5.64 7.38
CA GLU A 247 -12.64 -6.25 6.19
C GLU A 247 -13.96 -6.95 6.53
N LEU A 248 -13.98 -7.76 7.60
CA LEU A 248 -15.19 -8.45 8.04
C LEU A 248 -16.24 -7.49 8.61
N ILE A 249 -15.82 -6.44 9.33
CA ILE A 249 -16.73 -5.35 9.77
C ILE A 249 -17.39 -4.69 8.56
N GLY A 250 -16.61 -4.36 7.53
CA GLY A 250 -17.12 -3.77 6.29
C GLY A 250 -18.15 -4.65 5.58
N SER A 251 -18.12 -5.96 5.82
CA SER A 251 -19.09 -6.93 5.31
C SER A 251 -20.29 -7.21 6.22
N GLY A 252 -20.40 -6.51 7.36
CA GLY A 252 -21.53 -6.60 8.28
C GLY A 252 -21.33 -7.53 9.47
N THR A 253 -20.13 -8.08 9.70
CA THR A 253 -19.86 -8.89 10.91
C THR A 253 -19.44 -7.99 12.08
N SER A 254 -20.07 -8.14 13.24
CA SER A 254 -19.73 -7.33 14.41
C SER A 254 -18.35 -7.68 14.98
N GLU A 255 -17.68 -6.72 15.63
CA GLU A 255 -16.41 -6.98 16.33
C GLU A 255 -16.51 -8.10 17.36
N ALA A 256 -17.64 -8.17 18.08
CA ALA A 256 -17.91 -9.17 19.10
C ALA A 256 -18.05 -10.59 18.51
N ASP A 257 -18.60 -10.71 17.30
CA ASP A 257 -18.73 -12.00 16.63
C ASP A 257 -17.41 -12.44 16.01
N ILE A 258 -16.66 -11.51 15.41
CA ILE A 258 -15.31 -11.77 14.88
C ILE A 258 -14.40 -12.31 15.99
N ALA A 259 -14.47 -11.76 17.20
CA ALA A 259 -13.67 -12.22 18.34
C ALA A 259 -13.96 -13.67 18.76
N LYS A 260 -15.12 -14.23 18.40
CA LYS A 260 -15.52 -15.63 18.68
C LYS A 260 -15.15 -16.59 17.55
N MET A 261 -14.82 -16.07 16.37
CA MET A 261 -14.43 -16.86 15.20
C MET A 261 -13.04 -17.48 15.38
N ASP A 262 -12.80 -18.59 14.69
CA ASP A 262 -11.48 -19.19 14.62
C ASP A 262 -10.53 -18.28 13.82
N TYR A 263 -9.28 -18.19 14.28
CA TYR A 263 -8.27 -17.32 13.68
C TYR A 263 -8.08 -17.60 12.19
N MET A 264 -8.02 -18.88 11.83
CA MET A 264 -7.84 -19.31 10.44
C MET A 264 -9.00 -18.89 9.55
N ASP A 265 -10.23 -18.92 10.07
CA ASP A 265 -11.41 -18.56 9.29
C ASP A 265 -11.44 -17.06 9.00
N VAL A 266 -11.15 -16.22 9.99
CA VAL A 266 -11.05 -14.76 9.78
C VAL A 266 -9.96 -14.41 8.78
N MET A 267 -8.77 -15.01 8.91
CA MET A 267 -7.64 -14.66 8.04
C MET A 267 -7.76 -15.24 6.63
N LEU A 268 -8.38 -16.41 6.45
CA LEU A 268 -8.71 -16.95 5.13
C LEU A 268 -9.77 -16.10 4.44
N GLU A 269 -10.81 -15.67 5.16
CA GLU A 269 -11.85 -14.81 4.61
C GLU A 269 -11.28 -13.44 4.23
N TYR A 270 -10.39 -12.86 5.05
CA TYR A 270 -9.65 -11.66 4.70
C TYR A 270 -8.85 -11.84 3.40
N TRP A 271 -8.08 -12.93 3.28
CA TRP A 271 -7.33 -13.22 2.06
C TRP A 271 -8.24 -13.35 0.84
N LYS A 272 -9.35 -14.09 0.98
CA LYS A 272 -10.32 -14.30 -0.10
C LYS A 272 -10.90 -12.96 -0.56
N ARG A 273 -11.50 -12.20 0.36
CA ARG A 273 -12.14 -10.90 0.06
C ARG A 273 -11.20 -9.92 -0.62
N PHE A 274 -9.97 -9.82 -0.14
CA PHE A 274 -8.96 -8.96 -0.74
C PHE A 274 -8.75 -9.27 -2.22
N HIS A 275 -8.63 -10.55 -2.59
CA HIS A 275 -8.41 -10.94 -3.99
C HIS A 275 -9.70 -10.91 -4.82
N LEU A 276 -10.87 -11.16 -4.22
CA LEU A 276 -12.15 -10.95 -4.90
C LEU A 276 -12.31 -9.47 -5.27
N GLN A 277 -12.07 -8.56 -4.33
CA GLN A 277 -12.13 -7.12 -4.57
C GLN A 277 -11.12 -6.67 -5.62
N MET A 278 -9.90 -7.21 -5.58
CA MET A 278 -8.89 -6.94 -6.59
C MET A 278 -9.37 -7.32 -8.01
N GLY A 279 -10.00 -8.49 -8.16
CA GLY A 279 -10.62 -8.91 -9.41
C GLY A 279 -11.74 -7.96 -9.85
N MET A 280 -12.72 -7.71 -8.96
CA MET A 280 -13.88 -6.84 -9.23
C MET A 280 -13.52 -5.40 -9.53
N SER A 281 -12.38 -4.91 -9.01
CA SER A 281 -11.90 -3.56 -9.27
C SER A 281 -11.46 -3.35 -10.72
N GLY A 282 -11.19 -4.42 -11.47
CA GLY A 282 -10.62 -4.35 -12.82
C GLY A 282 -9.11 -4.09 -12.87
N MET A 283 -8.44 -3.93 -11.72
CA MET A 283 -6.98 -3.72 -11.65
C MET A 283 -6.20 -4.82 -12.37
N VAL A 284 -6.63 -6.08 -12.21
CA VAL A 284 -5.97 -7.26 -12.81
C VAL A 284 -6.07 -7.29 -14.33
N ASN A 285 -7.04 -6.58 -14.91
CA ASN A 285 -7.28 -6.50 -16.35
C ASN A 285 -6.57 -5.31 -17.00
N LYS A 286 -5.82 -4.51 -16.22
CA LYS A 286 -5.07 -3.40 -16.80
C LYS A 286 -3.94 -3.93 -17.69
N PRO A 287 -3.72 -3.35 -18.89
CA PRO A 287 -2.60 -3.74 -19.74
C PRO A 287 -1.22 -3.60 -19.07
N SER A 288 -1.12 -2.72 -18.06
CA SER A 288 0.09 -2.51 -17.28
C SER A 288 0.16 -3.34 -15.99
N ALA A 289 -0.82 -4.21 -15.72
CA ALA A 289 -0.81 -5.11 -14.59
C ALA A 289 0.05 -6.35 -14.87
N ARG A 290 0.81 -6.79 -13.86
CA ARG A 290 1.65 -7.98 -13.90
C ARG A 290 1.43 -8.78 -12.63
N LEU A 291 1.04 -10.03 -12.77
CA LEU A 291 0.92 -10.94 -11.64
C LEU A 291 2.30 -11.50 -11.29
N VAL A 292 2.68 -11.38 -10.01
CA VAL A 292 3.95 -11.88 -9.49
C VAL A 292 3.64 -12.82 -8.33
N PRO A 293 3.56 -14.14 -8.59
CA PRO A 293 3.53 -15.13 -7.52
C PRO A 293 4.71 -14.93 -6.57
N TYR A 294 4.53 -15.31 -5.31
CA TYR A 294 5.58 -15.27 -4.29
C TYR A 294 6.79 -16.13 -4.70
N GLY A 295 7.83 -16.18 -3.88
CA GLY A 295 8.91 -17.14 -4.01
C GLY A 295 10.05 -16.72 -4.94
N LYS A 296 11.22 -17.29 -4.67
CA LYS A 296 12.51 -16.86 -5.22
C LYS A 296 12.51 -16.79 -6.74
N GLU A 297 12.00 -17.81 -7.42
CA GLU A 297 11.99 -17.87 -8.88
C GLU A 297 11.26 -16.67 -9.50
N TYR A 298 10.00 -16.45 -9.14
CA TYR A 298 9.18 -15.39 -9.74
C TYR A 298 9.62 -13.99 -9.29
N MET A 299 9.98 -13.83 -8.01
CA MET A 299 10.39 -12.53 -7.46
C MET A 299 11.71 -12.05 -8.03
N VAL A 300 12.72 -12.94 -8.12
CA VAL A 300 14.02 -12.59 -8.72
C VAL A 300 13.85 -12.34 -10.21
N LYS A 301 13.11 -13.20 -10.93
CA LYS A 301 12.85 -13.03 -12.37
C LYS A 301 12.17 -11.70 -12.67
N GLU A 302 11.17 -11.30 -11.90
CA GLU A 302 10.52 -10.00 -12.11
C GLU A 302 11.47 -8.83 -11.81
N ALA A 303 12.30 -8.94 -10.78
CA ALA A 303 13.33 -7.93 -10.52
C ALA A 303 14.35 -7.81 -11.67
N GLU A 304 14.77 -8.93 -12.27
CA GLU A 304 15.64 -8.94 -13.46
C GLU A 304 14.96 -8.32 -14.67
N ASN A 305 13.67 -8.60 -14.88
CA ASN A 305 12.88 -7.97 -15.94
C ASN A 305 12.81 -6.45 -15.77
N LEU A 306 12.51 -5.99 -14.55
CA LEU A 306 12.47 -4.56 -14.22
C LEU A 306 13.82 -3.88 -14.47
N PHE A 307 14.93 -4.51 -14.07
CA PHE A 307 16.27 -3.95 -14.31
C PHE A 307 16.58 -3.85 -15.80
N ARG A 308 16.23 -4.89 -16.57
CA ARG A 308 16.40 -4.92 -18.02
C ARG A 308 15.58 -3.82 -18.70
N GLU A 309 14.32 -3.65 -18.31
CA GLU A 309 13.43 -2.60 -18.84
C GLU A 309 13.95 -1.18 -18.53
N MET A 310 14.71 -1.03 -17.44
CA MET A 310 15.29 0.25 -17.00
C MET A 310 16.73 0.45 -17.50
N GLY A 311 17.29 -0.51 -18.26
CA GLY A 311 18.68 -0.45 -18.75
C GLY A 311 19.73 -0.56 -17.64
N VAL A 312 19.39 -1.17 -16.50
CA VAL A 312 20.25 -1.29 -15.33
C VAL A 312 20.94 -2.66 -15.32
N THR A 313 22.27 -2.68 -15.14
CA THR A 313 23.09 -3.90 -15.15
C THR A 313 23.30 -4.54 -13.77
N LEU A 314 22.53 -4.10 -12.76
CA LEU A 314 22.60 -4.63 -11.41
C LEU A 314 22.08 -6.08 -11.36
N LYS A 315 22.49 -6.82 -10.32
CA LYS A 315 21.83 -8.08 -9.95
C LYS A 315 20.81 -7.82 -8.83
N PRO A 316 19.62 -8.46 -8.85
CA PRO A 316 18.68 -8.37 -7.75
C PRO A 316 19.31 -8.84 -6.44
N GLU A 317 18.84 -8.30 -5.32
CA GLU A 317 19.24 -8.83 -4.01
C GLU A 317 18.70 -10.25 -3.83
N ALA A 318 19.34 -11.01 -2.93
CA ALA A 318 18.85 -12.31 -2.54
C ALA A 318 17.41 -12.23 -2.02
N PHE A 319 16.55 -13.08 -2.56
CA PHE A 319 15.21 -13.27 -2.05
C PHE A 319 15.21 -14.33 -0.95
N LYS A 320 14.71 -13.97 0.24
CA LYS A 320 14.52 -14.91 1.35
C LYS A 320 13.15 -15.57 1.21
N SER A 321 13.13 -16.84 0.86
CA SER A 321 11.92 -17.66 0.91
C SER A 321 11.62 -18.02 2.35
N ALA A 322 10.34 -18.04 2.71
CA ALA A 322 9.86 -18.66 3.94
C ALA A 322 9.60 -20.16 3.71
N ASP A 323 9.70 -20.93 4.78
CA ASP A 323 9.40 -22.35 4.75
C ASP A 323 7.91 -22.62 4.49
N LYS A 324 7.64 -23.79 3.93
CA LYS A 324 6.30 -24.32 3.78
C LYS A 324 5.68 -24.52 5.17
N PRO A 325 4.51 -23.93 5.46
CA PRO A 325 3.87 -24.15 6.73
C PRO A 325 3.18 -25.51 6.77
N ASP A 326 3.08 -26.08 7.97
CA ASP A 326 2.32 -27.31 8.22
C ASP A 326 0.99 -26.96 8.90
N PHE A 327 -0.12 -27.32 8.25
CA PHE A 327 -1.48 -27.10 8.73
C PHE A 327 -2.30 -28.39 8.57
N SER A 328 -3.36 -28.53 9.36
CA SER A 328 -4.25 -29.70 9.29
C SER A 328 -4.92 -29.85 7.92
N ALA A 329 -5.30 -31.08 7.56
CA ALA A 329 -6.01 -31.35 6.31
C ALA A 329 -7.32 -30.53 6.16
N SER A 330 -8.02 -30.27 7.26
CA SER A 330 -9.25 -29.46 7.26
C SER A 330 -8.97 -27.99 6.88
N VAL A 331 -7.88 -27.42 7.41
CA VAL A 331 -7.44 -26.05 7.08
C VAL A 331 -6.95 -25.97 5.63
N ASN A 332 -6.21 -26.98 5.16
CA ASN A 332 -5.80 -27.09 3.75
C ASN A 332 -7.01 -27.09 2.81
N LYS A 333 -8.06 -27.86 3.12
CA LYS A 333 -9.28 -27.91 2.32
C LYS A 333 -9.99 -26.56 2.27
N LYS A 334 -10.08 -25.84 3.40
CA LYS A 334 -10.65 -24.48 3.44
C LYS A 334 -9.86 -23.50 2.57
N ALA A 335 -8.52 -23.55 2.65
CA ALA A 335 -7.64 -22.71 1.85
C ALA A 335 -7.74 -22.98 0.35
N GLN A 336 -7.78 -24.25 -0.04
CA GLN A 336 -7.97 -24.66 -1.43
C GLN A 336 -9.30 -24.12 -1.97
N LYS A 337 -10.40 -24.28 -1.21
CA LYS A 337 -11.70 -23.74 -1.59
C LYS A 337 -11.68 -22.22 -1.74
N ALA A 338 -11.00 -21.51 -0.86
CA ALA A 338 -10.85 -20.05 -0.98
C ALA A 338 -10.10 -19.64 -2.26
N MET A 339 -9.04 -20.36 -2.65
CA MET A 339 -8.32 -20.11 -3.90
C MET A 339 -9.17 -20.40 -5.13
N GLU A 340 -9.94 -21.50 -5.12
CA GLU A 340 -10.87 -21.86 -6.20
C GLU A 340 -11.96 -20.80 -6.36
N ASP A 341 -12.54 -20.30 -5.26
CA ASP A 341 -13.54 -19.23 -5.31
C ASP A 341 -12.98 -17.95 -5.94
N VAL A 342 -11.75 -17.59 -5.60
CA VAL A 342 -11.06 -16.43 -6.20
C VAL A 342 -10.80 -16.65 -7.69
N ALA A 343 -10.28 -17.84 -8.06
CA ALA A 343 -10.00 -18.15 -9.44
C ALA A 343 -11.24 -18.16 -10.32
N ASN A 344 -12.34 -18.76 -9.84
CA ASN A 344 -13.62 -18.80 -10.55
C ASN A 344 -14.17 -17.38 -10.78
N LEU A 345 -14.09 -16.50 -9.77
CA LEU A 345 -14.51 -15.11 -9.96
C LEU A 345 -13.62 -14.39 -10.98
N TRP A 346 -12.29 -14.53 -10.88
CA TRP A 346 -11.36 -13.88 -11.81
C TRP A 346 -11.61 -14.36 -13.25
N GLU A 347 -11.81 -15.67 -13.44
CA GLU A 347 -12.15 -16.25 -14.75
C GLU A 347 -13.46 -15.68 -15.30
N SER A 348 -14.50 -15.54 -14.47
CA SER A 348 -15.76 -14.90 -14.89
C SER A 348 -15.61 -13.44 -15.29
N LEU A 349 -14.53 -12.78 -14.85
CA LEU A 349 -14.16 -11.40 -15.17
C LEU A 349 -13.10 -11.31 -16.29
N GLY A 350 -12.77 -12.43 -16.94
CA GLY A 350 -11.79 -12.50 -18.02
C GLY A 350 -10.32 -12.47 -17.58
N ALA A 351 -10.04 -12.69 -16.29
CA ALA A 351 -8.70 -12.73 -15.72
C ALA A 351 -8.28 -14.16 -15.33
N THR A 352 -6.97 -14.43 -15.26
CA THR A 352 -6.45 -15.73 -14.80
C THR A 352 -5.83 -15.60 -13.41
N PHE A 353 -6.30 -16.42 -12.46
CA PHE A 353 -5.67 -16.52 -11.14
C PHE A 353 -4.66 -17.69 -11.10
N PRO A 354 -3.39 -17.47 -10.68
CA PRO A 354 -2.31 -18.45 -10.85
C PRO A 354 -2.29 -19.51 -9.74
N ILE A 355 -3.33 -20.35 -9.63
CA ILE A 355 -3.44 -21.40 -8.60
C ILE A 355 -2.21 -22.31 -8.60
N LYS A 356 -1.76 -22.76 -9.78
CA LYS A 356 -0.66 -23.73 -9.90
C LYS A 356 0.64 -23.17 -9.35
N GLU A 357 0.94 -21.92 -9.65
CA GLU A 357 2.14 -21.22 -9.20
C GLU A 357 2.10 -20.99 -7.68
N LEU A 358 0.92 -20.65 -7.14
CA LEU A 358 0.75 -20.49 -5.69
C LEU A 358 0.84 -21.82 -4.94
N ALA A 359 0.32 -22.91 -5.50
CA ALA A 359 0.36 -24.24 -4.90
C ALA A 359 1.78 -24.85 -4.88
N LYS A 360 2.61 -24.57 -5.90
CA LYS A 360 4.02 -25.03 -5.95
C LYS A 360 4.87 -24.50 -4.80
N GLN A 361 4.46 -23.38 -4.22
CA GLN A 361 5.16 -22.69 -3.15
C GLN A 361 4.45 -22.80 -1.81
N TYR A 362 3.37 -23.57 -1.80
CA TYR A 362 2.75 -24.02 -0.59
C TYR A 362 3.46 -25.24 -0.07
#